data_AF-A0A918LNE4-F1
#
_entry.id   AF-A0A918LNE4-F1
#
_cell.length_a   1.000
_cell.length_b   1.000
_cell.length_c   1.000
_cell.angle_alpha   90.00
_cell.angle_beta   90.00
_cell.angle_gamma   90.00
#
_symmetry.space_group_name_H-M   'P 1'
#
loop_
_entity.id
_entity.type
_entity.pdbx_description
1 polymer ?
#
loop_
_entity_poly.entity_id
_entity_poly.type
_entity_poly.pdbx_seq_one_letter_code
_entity_poly.pdbx_strand_id
1 'polypeptide(L)' 'MWGHAVSGEGEMREEEQLDGTEAGRRARFGALPERVRPQDLVEERPATPRDPARDAYDPDEWMVRYCL' A
#
# COMPACT_ATOMS: atom_id res chain seq x y z
N MET A 1 1.50 -51.11 -9.88
CA MET A 1 0.07 -50.80 -9.99
C MET A 1 -0.33 -50.12 -8.68
N TRP A 2 -0.24 -48.79 -8.61
CA TRP A 2 -0.64 -48.04 -7.43
C TRP A 2 -2.01 -47.42 -7.71
N GLY A 3 -3.06 -48.13 -7.30
CA GLY A 3 -4.41 -47.62 -7.23
C GLY A 3 -4.81 -47.56 -5.77
N HIS A 4 -4.82 -46.36 -5.20
CA HIS A 4 -5.63 -46.03 -4.02
C HIS A 4 -6.05 -44.58 -4.19
N ALA A 5 -7.18 -44.38 -4.86
CA ALA A 5 -7.88 -43.11 -4.89
C ALA A 5 -8.47 -42.87 -3.49
N VAL A 6 -7.69 -42.28 -2.60
CA VAL A 6 -8.21 -41.44 -1.50
C VAL A 6 -8.25 -40.03 -2.09
N SER A 7 -9.35 -39.71 -2.76
CA SER A 7 -9.57 -38.37 -3.32
C SER A 7 -11.07 -38.10 -3.24
N GLY A 8 -11.47 -37.25 -2.30
CA GLY A 8 -12.86 -36.85 -2.10
C GLY A 8 -13.17 -36.50 -0.65
N GLU A 9 -12.93 -37.41 0.29
CA GLU A 9 -13.39 -37.24 1.68
C GLU A 9 -12.52 -36.29 2.52
N GLY A 10 -11.21 -36.23 2.23
CA GLY A 10 -10.27 -35.31 2.89
C GLY A 10 -10.46 -33.86 2.45
N GLU A 11 -10.62 -33.64 1.14
CA GLU A 11 -10.81 -32.31 0.54
C GLU A 11 -12.10 -31.64 1.04
N MET A 12 -13.22 -32.40 1.05
CA MET A 12 -14.52 -31.91 1.53
C MET A 12 -14.49 -31.49 3.00
N ARG A 13 -13.75 -32.23 3.83
CA ARG A 13 -13.62 -31.92 5.26
C ARG A 13 -12.71 -30.72 5.50
N GLU A 14 -11.71 -30.49 4.64
CA GLU A 14 -10.89 -29.28 4.68
C GLU A 14 -11.68 -28.06 4.21
N GLU A 15 -12.46 -28.16 3.14
CA GLU A 15 -13.35 -27.07 2.68
C GLU A 15 -14.38 -26.68 3.74
N GLU A 16 -15.05 -27.66 4.38
CA GLU A 16 -16.02 -27.41 5.45
C GLU A 16 -15.37 -26.78 6.69
N GLN A 17 -14.15 -27.20 7.04
CA GLN A 17 -13.37 -26.58 8.11
C GLN A 17 -12.97 -25.15 7.74
N LEU A 18 -12.50 -24.90 6.51
CA LEU A 18 -12.12 -23.58 6.02
C LEU A 18 -13.31 -22.62 6.03
N ASP A 19 -14.48 -23.05 5.57
CA ASP A 19 -15.74 -22.28 5.61
C ASP A 19 -16.13 -21.94 7.05
N GLY A 20 -16.06 -22.90 7.98
CA GLY A 20 -16.27 -22.67 9.40
C GLY A 20 -15.30 -21.63 10.00
N THR A 21 -14.02 -21.65 9.59
CA THR A 21 -13.05 -20.64 10.02
C THR A 21 -13.31 -19.25 9.41
N GLU A 22 -13.82 -19.18 8.17
CA GLU A 22 -14.22 -17.93 7.53
C GLU A 22 -15.43 -17.33 8.24
N ALA A 23 -16.49 -18.11 8.49
CA ALA A 23 -17.67 -17.68 9.21
C ALA A 23 -17.33 -17.15 10.61
N GLY A 24 -16.47 -17.86 11.35
CA GLY A 24 -16.01 -17.43 12.67
C GLY A 24 -15.14 -16.16 12.65
N ARG A 25 -14.42 -15.88 11.55
CA ARG A 25 -13.71 -14.61 11.35
C ARG A 25 -14.70 -13.49 11.02
N ARG A 26 -15.65 -13.74 10.11
CA ARG A 26 -16.64 -12.75 9.67
C ARG A 26 -17.58 -12.33 10.80
N ALA A 27 -17.93 -13.24 11.72
CA ALA A 27 -18.71 -12.90 12.92
C ALA A 27 -17.94 -12.00 13.90
N ARG A 28 -16.61 -12.14 13.98
CA ARG A 28 -15.75 -11.34 14.87
C ARG A 28 -15.35 -9.98 14.28
N PHE A 29 -15.07 -9.96 12.98
CA PHE A 29 -14.46 -8.81 12.30
C PHE A 29 -15.37 -8.14 11.28
N GLY A 30 -16.53 -8.71 10.99
CA GLY A 30 -17.44 -8.21 9.96
C GLY A 30 -16.92 -8.45 8.54
N ALA A 31 -17.46 -7.69 7.59
CA ALA A 31 -16.99 -7.69 6.20
C ALA A 31 -15.81 -6.73 6.02
N LEU A 32 -14.94 -7.03 5.07
CA LEU A 32 -13.90 -6.10 4.65
C LEU A 32 -14.56 -4.84 4.05
N PRO A 33 -14.07 -3.63 4.39
CA PRO A 33 -14.46 -2.41 3.70
C PRO A 33 -14.17 -2.46 2.19
N GLU A 34 -14.75 -1.52 1.45
CA GLU A 34 -14.41 -1.35 0.03
C GLU A 34 -12.90 -1.08 -0.16
N ARG A 35 -12.36 -1.59 -1.26
CA ARG A 35 -10.93 -1.41 -1.55
C ARG A 35 -10.64 0.04 -1.91
N VAL A 36 -9.77 0.67 -1.12
CA VAL A 36 -9.25 2.01 -1.39
C VAL A 36 -8.32 1.98 -2.61
N ARG A 37 -8.36 3.01 -3.45
CA ARG A 37 -7.47 3.10 -4.62
C ARG A 37 -6.04 3.37 -4.13
N PRO A 38 -4.99 2.78 -4.76
CA PRO A 38 -3.61 3.00 -4.33
C PRO A 38 -3.20 4.47 -4.25
N GLN A 39 -3.77 5.32 -5.11
CA GLN A 39 -3.49 6.76 -5.14
C GLN A 39 -4.00 7.48 -3.89
N ASP A 40 -5.07 6.99 -3.28
CA ASP A 40 -5.68 7.59 -2.09
C ASP A 40 -4.96 7.13 -0.80
N LEU A 41 -3.97 6.22 -0.91
CA LEU A 41 -3.17 5.71 0.20
C LEU A 41 -1.89 6.53 0.44
N VAL A 42 -1.56 7.48 -0.44
CA VAL A 42 -0.30 8.23 -0.41
C VAL A 42 -0.56 9.74 -0.45
N GLU A 43 0.28 10.50 0.23
CA GLU A 43 0.28 11.97 0.19
C GLU A 43 1.69 12.47 -0.13
N GLU A 44 1.81 13.45 -1.04
CA GLU A 44 3.07 14.11 -1.33
C GLU A 44 3.32 15.27 -0.36
N ARG A 45 4.41 15.19 0.40
CA ARG A 45 4.84 16.24 1.31
C ARG A 45 6.30 16.62 1.04
N PRO A 46 6.61 17.92 0.89
CA PRO A 46 8.00 18.37 0.78
C PRO A 46 8.82 17.94 2.00
N ALA A 47 10.01 17.40 1.75
CA ALA A 47 10.93 16.99 2.82
C ALA A 47 11.41 18.19 3.67
N THR A 48 11.54 19.35 3.04
CA THR A 48 11.89 20.62 3.69
C THR A 48 10.92 21.73 3.27
N PRO A 49 10.71 22.75 4.11
CA PRO A 49 10.04 23.97 3.69
C PRO A 49 10.73 24.59 2.48
N ARG A 50 9.96 25.21 1.58
CA ARG A 50 10.52 25.95 0.44
C ARG A 50 11.36 27.11 0.96
N ASP A 51 12.61 27.19 0.54
CA ASP A 51 13.47 28.34 0.78
C ASP A 51 12.96 29.56 -0.01
N PRO A 52 12.56 30.67 0.65
CA PRO A 52 12.11 31.88 -0.03
C PRO A 52 13.17 32.52 -0.93
N ALA A 53 14.46 32.35 -0.60
CA ALA A 53 15.56 32.92 -1.38
C ALA A 53 15.81 32.15 -2.68
N ARG A 54 15.28 30.93 -2.82
CA ARG A 54 15.47 30.09 -4.01
C ARG A 54 14.98 30.75 -5.30
N ASP A 55 13.93 31.57 -5.19
CA ASP A 55 13.33 32.26 -6.35
C ASP A 55 13.77 33.73 -6.46
N ALA A 56 14.61 34.21 -5.53
CA ALA A 56 15.14 35.57 -5.53
C ALA A 56 16.40 35.65 -6.40
N TYR A 57 16.23 35.57 -7.71
CA TYR A 57 17.32 35.80 -8.66
C TYR A 57 17.61 37.31 -8.78
N ASP A 58 18.86 37.70 -8.48
CA ASP A 58 19.37 39.06 -8.68
C ASP A 58 20.43 39.06 -9.81
N PRO A 59 20.12 39.64 -10.98
CA PRO A 59 21.06 39.71 -12.09
C PRO A 59 22.24 40.66 -11.82
N ASP A 60 22.27 41.43 -10.75
CA ASP A 60 23.40 42.32 -10.44
C ASP A 60 24.41 41.66 -9.49
N GLU A 61 24.05 40.52 -8.87
CA GLU A 61 24.89 39.82 -7.90
C GLU A 61 26.22 39.32 -8.50
N TRP A 62 26.22 38.92 -9.78
CA TRP A 62 27.43 38.45 -10.47
C TRP A 62 28.41 39.60 -10.76
N MET A 63 27.91 40.81 -11.01
CA MET A 63 28.75 41.98 -11.27
C MET A 63 29.53 42.39 -10.01
N VAL A 64 28.88 42.37 -8.84
CA VAL A 64 29.52 42.71 -7.55
C VAL A 64 30.58 41.66 -7.17
N ARG A 65 30.37 40.38 -7.52
CA ARG A 65 31.25 39.28 -7.09
C ARG A 65 32.50 39.09 -7.94
N TYR A 66 32.44 39.46 -9.21
CA TYR A 66 33.48 39.12 -10.18
C TYR A 66 34.07 40.32 -10.95
N CYS A 67 33.57 41.54 -10.73
CA CYS A 67 34.03 42.72 -11.47
C CYS A 67 34.61 43.85 -10.59
N LEU A 68 34.91 43.57 -9.31
CA LEU A 68 35.68 44.43 -8.40
C LEU A 68 37.07 43.83 -8.14
#